data_AF-A0AAW3TKJ5-F1
#
_entry.id   AF-A0AAW3TKJ5-F1
#
_cell.length_a   1.000
_cell.length_b   1.000
_cell.length_c   1.000
_cell.angle_alpha   90.00
_cell.angle_beta   90.00
_cell.angle_gamma   90.00
#
_symmetry.space_group_name_H-M   'P 1'
#
loop_
_entity.id
_entity.type
_entity.pdbx_description
1 polymer ?
#
loop_
_entity_poly.entity_id
_entity_poly.type
_entity_poly.pdbx_seq_one_letter_code
_entity_poly.pdbx_strand_id
1 'polypeptide(L)' 'MINKLHKLCLGDNEGNYRIGSNTFFTNDAGESKVSVTDYATAMVDVAQNAAHVNQHISIAY' A
#
# COMPACT_ATOMS: atom_id res chain seq x y z
N MET A 1 -21.00 -2.76 -10.46
CA MET A 1 -19.75 -2.19 -9.91
C MET A 1 -18.95 -3.37 -9.38
N ILE A 2 -17.84 -3.75 -10.02
CA ILE A 2 -17.06 -4.92 -9.61
C ILE A 2 -16.16 -4.47 -8.46
N ASN A 3 -16.33 -5.01 -7.25
CA ASN A 3 -15.48 -4.71 -6.10
C ASN A 3 -14.03 -5.07 -6.42
N LYS A 4 -13.18 -4.07 -6.65
CA LYS A 4 -11.73 -4.29 -6.72
C LYS A 4 -11.21 -4.51 -5.30
N LEU A 5 -10.72 -5.72 -5.02
CA LEU A 5 -10.23 -6.12 -3.71
C LEU A 5 -8.73 -5.78 -3.58
N HIS A 6 -8.36 -5.16 -2.46
CA HIS A 6 -6.96 -5.05 -2.06
C HIS A 6 -6.55 -6.31 -1.27
N LYS A 7 -5.39 -6.88 -1.58
CA LYS A 7 -4.92 -8.13 -1.00
C LYS A 7 -3.64 -7.92 -0.19
N LEU A 8 -3.69 -8.28 1.09
CA LEU A 8 -2.48 -8.46 1.91
C LEU A 8 -1.93 -9.87 1.68
N CYS A 9 -0.68 -9.95 1.24
CA CYS A 9 -0.01 -11.23 0.98
C CYS A 9 0.97 -11.57 2.12
N LEU A 10 1.00 -12.84 2.51
CA LEU A 10 2.03 -13.37 3.40
C LEU A 10 3.25 -13.67 2.53
N GLY A 11 4.33 -12.91 2.69
CA GLY A 11 5.56 -13.02 1.89
C GLY A 11 6.65 -12.08 2.39
N ASP A 12 7.88 -12.33 1.95
CA ASP A 12 9.05 -11.47 2.20
C ASP A 12 8.97 -10.20 1.33
N ASN A 13 9.63 -9.10 1.75
CA ASN A 13 9.64 -7.79 1.08
C ASN A 13 9.69 -7.93 -0.46
N GLU A 14 8.57 -7.68 -1.15
CA GLU A 14 8.50 -7.91 -2.61
C GLU A 14 8.99 -6.70 -3.41
N GLY A 15 9.37 -5.60 -2.74
CA GLY A 15 10.12 -4.50 -3.33
C GLY A 15 9.51 -3.12 -3.09
N ASN A 16 9.63 -2.24 -4.09
CA ASN A 16 9.19 -0.85 -3.99
C ASN A 16 7.67 -0.76 -4.02
N TYR A 17 7.09 -0.17 -2.97
CA TYR A 17 5.67 0.15 -2.89
C TYR A 17 5.43 1.65 -3.12
N ARG A 18 4.21 2.00 -3.48
CA ARG A 18 3.72 3.37 -3.67
C ARG A 18 2.78 3.73 -2.54
N ILE A 19 2.91 4.96 -2.03
CA ILE A 19 1.98 5.56 -1.08
C ILE A 19 1.16 6.61 -1.84
N GLY A 20 -0.16 6.55 -1.73
CA GLY A 20 -1.07 7.57 -2.22
C GLY A 20 -2.11 7.92 -1.17
N SER A 21 -2.98 8.88 -1.48
CA SER A 21 -4.08 9.27 -0.56
C SER A 21 -5.33 8.42 -0.79
N ASN A 22 -6.32 8.94 -1.52
CA ASN A 22 -7.58 8.24 -1.83
C ASN A 22 -7.52 7.50 -3.17
N THR A 23 -6.33 7.15 -3.63
CA THR A 23 -6.14 6.52 -4.95
C THR A 23 -6.08 5.01 -4.80
N PHE A 24 -6.86 4.30 -5.61
CA PHE A 24 -6.74 2.86 -5.75
C PHE A 24 -5.65 2.52 -6.77
N PHE A 25 -4.64 1.77 -6.32
CA PHE A 25 -3.53 1.37 -7.16
C PHE A 25 -3.67 -0.07 -7.64
N THR A 26 -3.20 -0.32 -8.86
CA THR A 26 -2.97 -1.67 -9.38
C THR A 26 -1.59 -1.75 -9.99
N ASN A 27 -1.02 -2.95 -10.01
CA ASN A 27 0.12 -3.30 -10.83
C ASN A 27 -0.32 -3.56 -12.30
N ASP A 28 0.63 -3.92 -13.16
CA ASP A 28 0.39 -4.22 -14.59
C ASP A 28 -0.55 -5.41 -14.81
N ALA A 29 -0.66 -6.31 -13.84
CA ALA A 29 -1.61 -7.43 -13.85
C ALA A 29 -3.02 -7.02 -13.36
N GLY A 30 -3.24 -5.75 -13.01
CA GLY A 30 -4.51 -5.25 -12.50
C GLY A 30 -4.78 -5.61 -11.03
N GLU A 31 -3.78 -6.11 -10.31
CA GLU A 31 -3.89 -6.51 -8.91
C GLU A 31 -3.54 -5.34 -7.99
N SER A 32 -4.30 -5.16 -6.92
CA SER A 32 -3.93 -4.28 -5.81
C SER A 32 -3.48 -5.13 -4.65
N LYS A 33 -2.18 -5.16 -4.38
CA LYS A 33 -1.61 -5.97 -3.30
C LYS A 33 -0.39 -5.31 -2.70
N VAL A 34 -0.10 -5.70 -1.47
CA VAL A 34 1.14 -5.40 -0.76
C VAL A 34 1.41 -6.54 0.23
N SER A 35 2.67 -6.84 0.50
CA SER A 35 3.03 -7.80 1.56
C SER A 35 2.73 -7.19 2.93
N VAL A 36 2.50 -8.04 3.93
CA VAL A 36 2.33 -7.57 5.31
C VAL A 36 3.58 -6.85 5.81
N THR A 37 4.77 -7.32 5.42
CA THR A 37 6.06 -6.74 5.81
C THR A 37 6.24 -5.33 5.23
N ASP A 38 6.00 -5.15 3.94
CA ASP A 38 6.12 -3.85 3.28
C ASP A 38 5.05 -2.87 3.78
N TYR A 39 3.83 -3.36 4.06
CA TYR A 39 2.79 -2.55 4.66
C TYR A 39 3.19 -2.02 6.05
N ALA A 40 3.79 -2.87 6.89
CA ALA A 40 4.25 -2.45 8.21
C ALA A 40 5.39 -1.42 8.11
N THR A 41 6.36 -1.64 7.22
CA THR A 41 7.44 -0.69 6.94
C THR A 41 6.88 0.66 6.49
N ALA A 42 5.96 0.67 5.52
CA ALA A 42 5.32 1.88 5.01
C ALA A 42 4.59 2.67 6.11
N MET A 43 3.91 1.98 7.03
CA MET A 43 3.24 2.63 8.15
C MET A 43 4.21 3.32 9.11
N VAL A 44 5.34 2.67 9.40
CA VAL A 44 6.39 3.26 10.25
C VAL A 44 7.01 4.48 9.56
N ASP A 45 7.32 4.39 8.27
CA ASP A 45 7.93 5.47 7.50
C ASP A 45 7.01 6.69 7.42
N VAL A 46 5.71 6.50 7.18
CA VAL A 46 4.73 7.62 7.16
C VAL A 46 4.64 8.30 8.52
N ALA A 47 4.64 7.52 9.61
CA ALA A 47 4.58 8.05 10.96
C ALA A 47 5.84 8.86 11.32
N GLN A 48 7.03 8.38 10.93
CA GLN A 48 8.30 9.05 11.20
C GLN A 48 8.45 10.36 10.41
N ASN A 49 7.98 10.39 9.17
CA ASN A 49 8.12 11.56 8.29
C ASN A 49 6.97 12.57 8.40
N ALA A 50 5.90 12.24 9.14
CA ALA A 50 4.68 13.05 9.24
C ALA A 50 4.11 13.48 7.86
N ALA A 51 4.31 12.65 6.83
CA ALA A 51 4.04 13.01 5.44
C ALA A 51 2.54 13.13 5.11
N HIS A 52 1.66 12.53 5.93
CA HIS A 52 0.22 12.42 5.68
C HIS A 52 -0.64 12.61 6.96
N VAL A 53 -0.31 13.61 7.79
CA VAL A 53 -1.06 13.88 9.03
C VAL A 53 -2.53 14.18 8.74
N ASN A 54 -3.44 13.48 9.42
CA ASN A 54 -4.90 13.57 9.24
C ASN A 54 -5.39 13.28 7.81
N GLN A 55 -4.63 12.50 7.04
CA GLN A 55 -5.01 12.08 5.69
C GLN A 55 -5.14 10.55 5.64
N HIS A 56 -6.06 10.07 4.81
CA HIS A 56 -6.09 8.67 4.42
C HIS A 56 -4.89 8.37 3.53
N ILE A 57 -4.30 7.19 3.70
CA ILE A 57 -3.25 6.67 2.82
C ILE A 57 -3.63 5.30 2.25
N SER A 58 -3.18 5.04 1.02
CA SER A 58 -3.23 3.73 0.36
C SER A 58 -1.83 3.29 0.02
N ILE A 59 -1.55 2.00 0.18
CA ILE A 59 -0.24 1.38 -0.08
C ILE A 59 -0.46 0.20 -1.03
N ALA A 60 0.32 0.13 -2.10
CA ALA A 60 0.35 -1.01 -3.02
C ALA A 60 1.65 -1.01 -3.83
N TYR A 61 2.00 -2.15 -4.44
CA TYR A 61 3.04 -2.16 -5.49
C TYR A 61 2.59 -1.43 -6.74
#